data_AF-A0A963SRW2-F1
#
_entry.id   AF-A0A963SRW2-F1
#
_cell.length_a   1.000
_cell.length_b   1.000
_cell.length_c   1.000
_cell.angle_alpha   90.00
_cell.angle_beta   90.00
_cell.angle_gamma   90.00
#
_symmetry.space_group_name_H-M   'P 1'
#
loop_
_entity.id
_entity.type
_entity.pdbx_description
1 polymer ?
#
loop_
_entity_poly.entity_id
_entity_poly.type
_entity_poly.pdbx_seq_one_letter_code
_entity_poly.pdbx_strand_id
1 'polypeptide(L)' 'MTEHKSKRPADFVKPAHWTNEPLPEPKAADPKEEDPDGLSPTRYGDWVRNGIAVDF' A
#
# COMPACT_ATOMS: atom_id res chain seq x y z
N MET A 1 7.62 39.64 11.64
CA MET A 1 7.29 38.95 10.37
C MET A 1 8.60 38.50 9.75
N THR A 2 8.83 37.20 9.67
CA THR A 2 10.00 36.63 9.00
C THR A 2 9.70 36.45 7.51
N GLU A 3 10.61 36.90 6.65
CA GLU A 3 10.45 36.83 5.20
C GLU A 3 10.90 35.46 4.69
N HIS A 4 10.00 34.72 4.01
CA HIS A 4 10.33 33.43 3.43
C HIS A 4 11.14 33.62 2.14
N LYS A 5 12.31 32.96 2.04
CA LYS A 5 13.20 33.06 0.85
C LYS A 5 12.60 32.50 -0.44
N SER A 6 11.56 31.67 -0.37
CA SER A 6 10.92 31.06 -1.53
C SER A 6 9.57 31.70 -1.81
N LYS A 7 9.32 31.99 -3.10
CA LYS A 7 7.99 32.41 -3.58
C LYS A 7 7.18 31.17 -3.90
N ARG A 8 5.97 31.07 -3.35
CA ARG A 8 5.04 29.98 -3.71
C ARG A 8 4.78 30.07 -5.22
N PRO A 9 4.93 28.97 -5.98
CA PRO A 9 4.55 28.96 -7.39
C PRO A 9 3.07 29.34 -7.55
N ALA A 10 2.74 29.84 -8.73
CA ALA A 10 1.35 30.15 -9.08
C ALA A 10 0.48 28.87 -9.08
N ASP A 11 -0.82 29.07 -9.23
CA ASP A 11 -1.87 28.05 -9.06
C ASP A 11 -1.51 26.68 -9.63
N PHE A 12 -1.78 25.65 -8.84
CA PHE A 12 -1.60 24.26 -9.25
C PHE A 12 -2.75 23.83 -10.17
N VAL A 13 -2.44 23.48 -11.41
CA VAL A 13 -3.41 22.90 -12.35
C VAL A 13 -3.42 21.38 -12.20
N LYS A 14 -4.53 20.86 -11.68
CA LYS A 14 -4.77 19.43 -11.50
C LYS A 14 -4.93 18.73 -12.87
N PRO A 15 -4.29 17.58 -13.13
CA PRO A 15 -4.51 16.79 -14.33
C PRO A 15 -5.98 16.35 -14.49
N ALA A 16 -6.47 16.31 -15.73
CA ALA A 16 -7.89 16.00 -16.01
C ALA A 16 -8.36 14.61 -15.53
N HIS A 17 -7.44 13.64 -15.41
CA HIS A 17 -7.74 12.28 -14.98
C HIS A 17 -7.71 12.10 -13.45
N TRP A 18 -7.32 13.13 -12.69
CA TRP A 18 -7.35 13.04 -11.23
C TRP A 18 -8.76 13.30 -10.71
N THR A 19 -9.36 12.32 -10.07
CA THR A 19 -10.57 12.51 -9.26
C THR A 19 -10.20 12.69 -7.79
N ASN A 20 -11.10 13.25 -6.98
CA ASN A 20 -10.98 13.26 -5.51
C ASN A 20 -12.02 12.32 -4.90
N GLU A 21 -12.60 11.46 -5.72
CA GLU A 21 -13.60 10.50 -5.29
C GLU A 21 -12.96 9.53 -4.30
N PRO A 22 -13.69 9.13 -3.25
CA PRO A 22 -13.19 8.13 -2.32
C PRO A 22 -12.88 6.83 -3.08
N LEU A 23 -11.86 6.11 -2.63
CA LEU A 23 -11.60 4.77 -3.12
C LEU A 23 -12.83 3.88 -2.88
N PRO A 24 -13.07 2.89 -3.74
CA PRO A 24 -14.16 1.93 -3.53
C PRO A 24 -13.97 1.21 -2.19
N GLU A 25 -15.08 0.82 -1.59
CA GLU A 25 -15.04 0.05 -0.34
C GLU A 25 -14.26 -1.26 -0.53
N PRO A 26 -13.44 -1.64 0.47
CA PRO A 26 -12.71 -2.91 0.41
C PRO A 26 -13.71 -4.06 0.32
N LYS A 27 -13.46 -4.98 -0.60
CA LYS A 27 -14.21 -6.23 -0.65
C LYS A 27 -13.75 -7.13 0.49
N ALA A 28 -14.68 -7.86 1.10
CA ALA A 28 -14.33 -8.95 1.99
C ALA A 28 -13.47 -9.95 1.20
N ALA A 29 -12.40 -10.44 1.84
CA ALA A 29 -11.65 -11.55 1.28
C ALA A 29 -12.58 -12.77 1.20
N ASP A 30 -12.63 -13.44 0.06
CA ASP A 30 -13.35 -14.69 -0.08
C ASP A 30 -12.67 -15.75 0.80
N PRO A 31 -13.33 -16.26 1.86
CA PRO A 31 -12.71 -17.20 2.79
C PRO A 31 -12.50 -18.61 2.19
N LYS A 32 -12.76 -18.77 0.89
CA LYS A 32 -12.76 -20.05 0.16
C LYS A 32 -11.81 -20.07 -1.03
N GLU A 33 -10.84 -19.18 -1.09
CA GLU A 33 -9.58 -19.59 -1.71
C GLU A 33 -8.85 -20.43 -0.68
N GLU A 34 -9.18 -21.72 -0.63
CA GLU A 34 -8.21 -22.71 -0.17
C GLU A 34 -7.03 -22.55 -1.13
N ASP A 35 -6.03 -21.79 -0.68
CA ASP A 35 -4.78 -21.63 -1.38
C ASP A 35 -4.29 -23.04 -1.74
N PRO A 36 -4.26 -23.43 -3.04
CA PRO A 36 -3.93 -24.79 -3.42
C PRO A 36 -2.51 -25.18 -2.98
N ASP A 37 -1.66 -24.19 -2.67
CA ASP A 37 -0.31 -24.36 -2.16
C ASP A 37 -0.17 -24.08 -0.64
N GLY A 38 -1.22 -23.58 0.02
CA GLY A 38 -1.22 -23.26 1.44
C GLY A 38 -0.33 -22.06 1.84
N LEU A 39 -0.80 -21.33 2.87
CA LEU A 39 -0.19 -20.13 3.48
C LEU A 39 -0.04 -18.91 2.55
N SER A 40 -1.00 -17.99 2.72
CA SER A 40 -1.03 -16.62 2.21
C SER A 40 0.35 -15.96 2.02
N PRO A 41 0.58 -15.28 0.87
CA PRO A 41 1.83 -14.62 0.48
C PRO A 41 2.28 -13.49 1.43
N THR A 42 1.44 -13.04 2.35
CA THR A 42 1.86 -12.18 3.47
C THR A 42 2.81 -12.88 4.45
N ARG A 43 3.13 -14.16 4.23
CA ARG A 43 4.15 -14.95 4.94
C ARG A 43 5.42 -15.24 4.12
N TYR A 44 5.66 -14.54 3.01
CA TYR A 44 6.96 -14.59 2.30
C TYR A 44 8.07 -13.89 3.09
N GLY A 45 8.27 -14.33 4.33
CA GLY A 45 9.11 -13.71 5.34
C GLY A 45 9.18 -14.55 6.62
N ASP A 46 8.23 -15.44 6.84
CA ASP A 46 8.29 -16.38 7.95
C ASP A 46 8.63 -17.79 7.43
N TRP A 47 9.85 -18.02 6.93
CA TRP A 47 10.30 -19.39 6.71
C TRP A 47 11.06 -19.91 7.94
N VAL A 48 10.91 -21.21 8.24
CA VAL A 48 11.66 -21.86 9.33
C VAL A 48 12.64 -22.86 8.74
N ARG A 49 13.93 -22.67 9.03
CA ARG A 49 15.00 -23.61 8.67
C ARG A 49 15.75 -24.06 9.91
N ASN A 50 15.79 -25.38 10.17
CA ASN A 50 16.42 -25.97 11.35
C ASN A 50 15.93 -25.38 12.69
N GLY A 51 14.63 -25.05 12.77
CA GLY A 51 14.03 -24.46 13.98
C GLY A 51 14.30 -22.96 14.17
N ILE A 52 14.89 -22.28 13.19
CA ILE A 52 15.17 -20.84 13.21
C ILE A 52 14.24 -20.14 12.21
N ALA A 53 13.51 -19.14 12.69
CA ALA A 53 12.70 -18.26 11.85
C ALA A 53 13.60 -17.28 11.09
N VAL A 54 13.33 -17.08 9.80
CA VAL A 54 14.14 -16.25 8.91
C VAL A 54 13.21 -15.47 7.98
N ASP A 55 13.44 -14.16 7.94
CA ASP A 55 12.68 -13.10 7.25
C ASP A 55 13.61 -12.16 6.46
N PHE A 56 13.12 -11.50 5.40
CA PHE A 56 13.84 -10.52 4.57
C PHE A 56 13.12 -9.17 4.46
#